data_AF-A0A0B8QDR4-F1
#
_entry.id   AF-A0A0B8QDR4-F1
#
_cell.length_a   1.000
_cell.length_b   1.000
_cell.length_c   1.000
_cell.angle_alpha   90.00
_cell.angle_beta   90.00
_cell.angle_gamma   90.00
#
_symmetry.space_group_name_H-M   'P 1'
#
loop_
_entity.id
_entity.type
_entity.pdbx_description
1 polymer ?
#
loop_
_entity_poly.entity_id
_entity_poly.type
_entity_poly.pdbx_seq_one_letter_code
_entity_poly.pdbx_strand_id
1 'polypeptide(L)' 'MRITPRKPMGAPSGRRLLNRSGIGLVQLDEEGRPIKIAQLIGEGRAVEFEGREEEANWH' A
#
# COMPACT_ATOMS: atom_id res chain seq x y z
N MET A 1 -17.84 10.32 0.85
CA MET A 1 -16.95 9.22 0.39
C MET A 1 -16.11 8.75 1.59
N ARG A 2 -15.94 7.43 1.80
CA ARG A 2 -15.06 6.90 2.87
C ARG A 2 -13.66 6.68 2.29
N ILE A 3 -12.63 7.25 2.92
CA ILE A 3 -11.23 7.11 2.51
C ILE A 3 -10.49 6.29 3.56
N THR A 4 -9.83 5.21 3.14
CA THR A 4 -8.92 4.41 3.98
C THR A 4 -7.49 4.61 3.50
N PRO A 5 -6.60 5.25 4.28
CA PRO A 5 -5.19 5.37 3.94
C PRO A 5 -4.51 4.00 3.82
N ARG A 6 -3.58 3.87 2.85
CA ARG A 6 -2.70 2.69 2.76
C ARG A 6 -1.27 3.06 3.12
N LYS A 7 -0.62 2.26 3.96
CA LYS A 7 0.76 2.51 4.44
C LYS A 7 1.69 1.36 4.08
N PRO A 8 2.98 1.65 3.77
CA PRO A 8 3.95 0.59 3.55
C PRO A 8 4.11 -0.25 4.82
N MET A 9 4.01 -1.56 4.69
CA MET A 9 4.18 -2.50 5.79
C MET A 9 5.58 -2.37 6.41
N GLY A 10 5.65 -2.51 7.73
CA GLY A 10 6.90 -2.38 8.49
C GLY A 10 7.39 -0.94 8.70
N ALA A 11 6.65 0.07 8.23
CA ALA A 11 6.96 1.45 8.55
C ALA A 11 6.60 1.79 10.01
N PRO A 12 7.50 2.44 10.78
CA PRO A 12 7.17 2.96 12.10
C PRO A 12 6.00 3.95 12.05
N SER A 13 5.29 4.09 13.17
CA SER A 13 4.24 5.11 13.32
C SER A 13 4.76 6.49 12.94
N GLY A 14 3.95 7.25 12.19
CA GLY A 14 4.31 8.58 11.68
C GLY A 14 5.15 8.60 10.39
N ARG A 15 5.63 7.47 9.88
CA ARG A 15 6.40 7.41 8.62
C ARG A 15 5.57 6.82 7.48
N ARG A 16 5.36 7.62 6.43
CA ARG A 16 4.60 7.22 5.22
C ARG A 16 5.48 7.01 3.99
N LEU A 17 6.70 7.53 3.99
CA LEU A 17 7.58 7.53 2.83
C LEU A 17 8.37 6.22 2.73
N LEU A 18 8.11 5.45 1.67
CA LEU A 18 8.97 4.39 1.18
C LEU A 18 10.02 5.00 0.22
N ASN A 19 11.18 5.38 0.75
CA ASN A 19 12.25 5.99 -0.05
C ASN A 19 13.12 4.91 -0.73
N ARG A 20 12.57 4.27 -1.77
CA ARG A 20 13.26 3.27 -2.59
C ARG A 20 12.84 3.43 -4.05
N SER A 21 13.78 3.19 -4.98
CA SER A 21 13.45 2.98 -6.38
C SER A 21 12.73 1.66 -6.55
N GLY A 22 11.74 1.61 -7.45
CA GLY A 22 10.98 0.39 -7.69
C GLY A 22 9.84 0.56 -8.70
N ILE A 23 9.10 -0.51 -8.92
CA ILE A 23 7.92 -0.57 -9.79
C ILE A 23 6.70 -0.90 -8.94
N GLY A 24 5.58 -0.22 -9.19
CA GLY A 24 4.31 -0.54 -8.56
C GLY A 24 3.72 -1.85 -9.09
N LEU A 25 3.27 -2.72 -8.19
CA LEU A 25 2.50 -3.92 -8.49
C LEU A 25 1.10 -3.77 -7.92
N VAL A 26 0.10 -3.94 -8.78
CA VAL A 26 -1.31 -4.01 -8.39
C VAL A 26 -1.89 -5.33 -8.88
N GLN A 27 -2.52 -6.08 -7.99
CA GLN A 27 -3.33 -7.24 -8.38
C GLN A 27 -4.80 -6.87 -8.22
N LEU A 28 -5.59 -7.21 -9.23
CA LEU A 28 -7.03 -6.99 -9.25
C LEU A 28 -7.76 -8.34 -9.10
N ASP A 29 -8.95 -8.32 -8.51
CA ASP A 29 -9.90 -9.42 -8.60
C ASP A 29 -10.62 -9.44 -9.96
N GLU A 30 -11.54 -10.39 -10.12
CA GLU A 30 -12.33 -10.58 -11.35
C GLU A 30 -13.21 -9.35 -11.67
N GLU A 31 -13.63 -8.60 -10.65
CA GLU A 31 -14.39 -7.37 -10.78
C GLU A 31 -13.51 -6.12 -10.98
N GLY A 32 -12.18 -6.29 -11.07
CA GLY A 32 -11.23 -5.21 -11.29
C GLY A 32 -10.90 -4.40 -10.03
N ARG A 33 -11.26 -4.87 -8.83
CA ARG A 33 -10.95 -4.20 -7.56
C ARG A 33 -9.55 -4.59 -7.08
N PRO A 34 -8.78 -3.65 -6.52
CA PRO A 34 -7.42 -3.94 -6.06
C PRO A 34 -7.43 -4.82 -4.80
N ILE A 35 -6.89 -6.03 -4.94
CA ILE A 35 -6.70 -6.99 -3.84
C ILE A 35 -5.28 -6.98 -3.28
N LYS A 36 -4.30 -6.47 -4.05
CA LYS A 36 -2.92 -6.28 -3.59
C LYS A 36 -2.33 -5.01 -4.17
N ILE A 37 -1.60 -4.27 -3.33
CA ILE A 37 -0.81 -3.11 -3.73
C ILE A 37 0.57 -3.24 -3.10
N ALA A 38 1.62 -3.24 -3.92
CA ALA A 38 3.00 -3.37 -3.47
C ALA A 38 3.95 -2.53 -4.33
N GLN A 39 5.13 -2.25 -3.80
CA GLN A 39 6.26 -1.75 -4.58
C GLN A 39 7.34 -2.81 -4.63
N LEU A 40 7.65 -3.27 -5.85
CA LEU A 40 8.79 -4.13 -6.14
C LEU A 40 10.05 -3.30 -6.09
N ILE A 41 10.96 -3.63 -5.18
CA ILE A 41 12.24 -2.96 -4.99
C ILE A 41 13.38 -3.91 -5.38
N GLY A 42 14.62 -3.44 -5.33
CA GLY A 42 15.79 -4.27 -5.64
C GLY A 42 15.89 -5.56 -4.82
N GLU A 43 16.65 -6.52 -5.35
CA GLU A 43 16.99 -7.80 -4.68
C GLU A 43 15.78 -8.72 -4.44
N GLY A 44 14.78 -8.69 -5.34
CA GLY A 44 13.62 -9.59 -5.26
C GLY A 44 12.69 -9.31 -4.08
N ARG A 45 12.79 -8.12 -3.48
CA ARG A 45 11.95 -7.71 -2.34
C ARG A 45 10.73 -6.92 -2.81
N ALA A 46 9.66 -7.02 -2.05
CA ALA A 46 8.46 -6.23 -2.22
C ALA A 46 8.06 -5.59 -0.89
N VAL A 47 7.56 -4.36 -0.93
CA VAL A 47 6.92 -3.71 0.20
C VAL A 47 5.44 -3.57 -0.11
N GLU A 48 4.61 -4.27 0.65
CA GLU A 48 3.16 -4.21 0.50
C GLU A 48 2.58 -2.98 1.20
N PHE A 49 1.44 -2.50 0.71
CA PHE A 49 0.72 -1.37 1.28
C PHE A 49 -0.61 -1.85 1.86
N GLU A 50 -0.70 -1.85 3.18
CA GLU A 50 -1.88 -2.30 3.91
C GLU A 50 -2.85 -1.14 4.17
N GLY A 51 -4.16 -1.43 4.10
CA GLY A 51 -5.20 -0.49 4.51
C GLY A 51 -5.21 -0.31 6.02
N ARG A 52 -5.23 0.94 6.47
CA ARG A 52 -5.34 1.32 7.88
C ARG A 52 -6.79 1.68 8.18
N GLU A 53 -7.62 0.67 8.40
CA GLU A 53 -9.05 0.85 8.69
C GLU A 53 -9.29 1.73 9.92
N GLU A 54 -8.38 1.68 10.90
CA GLU A 54 -8.40 2.52 12.09
C GLU A 54 -8.18 4.02 11.80
N GLU A 55 -7.58 4.35 10.64
CA GLU A 55 -7.35 5.71 10.17
C GLU A 55 -8.36 6.16 9.10
N ALA A 56 -9.41 5.37 8.86
CA ALA A 56 -10.41 5.68 7.84
C ALA A 56 -11.23 6.92 8.21
N ASN A 57 -11.50 7.78 7.24
CA ASN A 57 -12.21 9.04 7.45
C ASN A 57 -13.25 9.33 6.36
N TRP A 58 -14.24 10.15 6.71
CA TRP A 58 -15.32 10.57 5.81
C TRP A 58 -15.01 11.95 5.22
N HIS A 59 -15.17 12.10 3.91
CA HIS A 59 -15.06 13.34 3.14
C HIS A 59 -16.33 13.61 2.32
#